data_AF-A0AAV4CXP8-F1
#
_entry.id   AF-A0AAV4CXP8-F1
#
_cell.length_a   1.000
_cell.length_b   1.000
_cell.length_c   1.000
_cell.angle_alpha   90.00
_cell.angle_beta   90.00
_cell.angle_gamma   90.00
#
_symmetry.space_group_name_H-M   'P 1'
#
loop_
_entity.id
_entity.type
_entity.pdbx_description
1 polymer ?
#
loop_
_entity_poly.entity_id
_entity_poly.type
_entity_poly.pdbx_seq_one_letter_code
_entity_poly.pdbx_strand_id
1 'polypeptide(L)'
;MVEQRIQRNGPIFFAILGAAILVAVGLALGLGIGLRNAGDDSKNNSNVHDSDKCDNSKATKSTPFYKSATGTYNYAAVVADSKKASEIGTDIMARKGGNAVDAAVAAVFATGLLNAHSSGIGGGSFIVVYDSEKNK
;
A
#
# COMPACT_ATOMS: atom_id res chain seq x y z
N MET A 1 -32.46 -50.66 -20.05
CA MET A 1 -31.67 -51.22 -21.17
C MET A 1 -31.26 -50.04 -22.03
N VAL A 2 -30.02 -49.55 -22.00
CA VAL A 2 -28.79 -50.27 -22.35
C VAL A 2 -27.64 -49.80 -21.48
N GLU A 3 -27.02 -50.77 -20.80
CA GLU A 3 -25.78 -50.68 -20.05
C GLU A 3 -24.56 -50.48 -20.97
N GLN A 4 -23.59 -49.70 -20.48
CA GLN A 4 -22.13 -49.90 -20.56
C GLN A 4 -21.56 -50.47 -21.88
N ARG A 5 -20.96 -49.62 -22.72
CA ARG A 5 -19.69 -49.91 -23.45
C ARG A 5 -19.17 -48.62 -24.07
N ILE A 6 -18.08 -48.04 -23.54
CA ILE A 6 -16.81 -47.78 -24.27
C ILE A 6 -15.70 -47.66 -23.21
N GLN A 7 -15.26 -48.81 -22.70
CA GLN A 7 -13.86 -48.99 -22.29
C GLN A 7 -13.09 -49.35 -23.58
N ARG A 8 -12.33 -48.40 -24.15
CA ARG A 8 -11.28 -48.71 -25.12
C ARG A 8 -10.06 -47.86 -24.84
N ASN A 9 -9.11 -48.49 -24.16
CA ASN A 9 -7.76 -48.02 -23.88
C ASN A 9 -7.09 -47.43 -25.13
N GLY A 10 -6.49 -46.26 -24.98
CA GLY A 10 -5.50 -45.73 -25.90
C GLY A 10 -4.72 -44.58 -25.26
N PRO A 11 -3.42 -44.40 -25.58
CA PRO A 11 -2.62 -43.24 -25.15
C PRO A 11 -3.25 -41.89 -25.56
N ILE A 12 -4.18 -41.94 -26.51
CA ILE A 12 -4.92 -40.79 -27.04
C ILE A 12 -5.86 -40.17 -25.99
N PHE A 13 -6.51 -40.97 -25.13
CA PHE A 13 -7.40 -40.41 -24.10
C PHE A 13 -6.61 -39.65 -23.03
N PHE A 14 -5.46 -40.20 -22.64
CA PHE A 14 -4.53 -39.53 -21.73
C PHE A 14 -3.91 -38.27 -22.34
N ALA A 15 -3.65 -38.26 -23.65
CA ALA A 15 -3.16 -37.08 -24.35
C ALA A 15 -4.20 -35.94 -24.37
N ILE A 16 -5.47 -36.25 -24.65
CA ILE A 16 -6.55 -35.24 -24.67
C ILE A 16 -6.80 -34.68 -23.27
N LEU A 17 -6.87 -35.55 -22.25
CA LEU A 17 -7.09 -35.13 -20.87
C LEU A 17 -5.90 -34.31 -20.34
N GLY A 18 -4.66 -34.72 -20.66
CA GLY A 18 -3.44 -33.99 -20.28
C GLY A 18 -3.34 -32.61 -20.94
N ALA A 19 -3.68 -32.50 -22.22
CA ALA A 19 -3.72 -31.22 -22.92
C ALA A 19 -4.77 -30.26 -22.32
N ALA A 20 -5.95 -30.78 -21.96
CA ALA A 20 -7.00 -29.98 -21.32
C ALA A 20 -6.56 -29.40 -19.96
N ILE A 21 -5.86 -30.20 -19.14
CA ILE A 21 -5.33 -29.76 -17.84
C ILE A 21 -4.25 -28.67 -18.03
N LEU A 22 -3.35 -28.83 -18.99
CA LEU A 22 -2.30 -27.83 -19.27
C LEU A 22 -2.87 -26.48 -19.72
N VAL A 23 -3.90 -26.49 -20.58
CA VAL A 23 -4.57 -25.26 -21.02
C VAL A 23 -5.28 -24.58 -19.85
N ALA A 24 -5.94 -25.33 -18.98
CA ALA A 24 -6.62 -24.77 -17.81
C ALA A 24 -5.63 -24.11 -16.82
N VAL A 25 -4.51 -24.76 -16.52
CA VAL A 25 -3.47 -24.21 -15.63
C VAL A 25 -2.78 -23.00 -16.27
N GLY A 26 -2.49 -23.07 -17.58
CA GLY A 26 -1.89 -21.96 -18.33
C GLY A 26 -2.78 -20.71 -18.37
N LEU A 27 -4.10 -20.89 -18.54
CA LEU A 27 -5.05 -19.78 -18.48
C LEU A 27 -5.21 -19.25 -17.05
N ALA A 28 -5.25 -20.11 -16.03
CA ALA A 28 -5.35 -19.68 -14.64
C ALA A 28 -4.13 -18.85 -14.18
N LEU A 29 -2.93 -19.25 -14.59
CA LEU A 29 -1.70 -18.51 -14.27
C LEU A 29 -1.48 -17.30 -15.20
N GLY A 30 -1.85 -17.42 -16.48
CA GLY A 30 -1.67 -16.37 -17.48
C GLY A 30 -2.66 -15.22 -17.38
N LEU A 31 -3.90 -15.50 -16.97
CA LEU A 31 -4.94 -14.48 -16.73
C LEU A 31 -5.09 -14.12 -15.24
N GLY A 32 -4.47 -14.88 -14.33
CA GLY A 32 -4.64 -14.75 -12.87
C GLY A 32 -4.03 -13.52 -12.20
N ILE A 33 -3.29 -12.67 -12.93
CA ILE A 33 -2.74 -11.41 -12.38
C ILE A 33 -3.64 -10.19 -12.75
N GLY A 34 -4.78 -10.40 -13.43
CA GLY A 34 -5.48 -9.34 -14.15
C GLY A 34 -6.76 -8.74 -13.55
N LEU A 35 -7.24 -9.12 -12.35
CA LEU A 35 -8.47 -8.52 -11.78
C LEU A 35 -8.17 -7.72 -10.51
N ARG A 36 -7.74 -6.48 -10.73
CA ARG A 36 -7.85 -5.42 -9.73
C ARG A 36 -9.34 -5.05 -9.70
N ASN A 37 -10.02 -5.35 -8.60
CA ASN A 37 -11.37 -4.84 -8.38
C ASN A 37 -11.30 -3.31 -8.39
N ALA A 38 -11.89 -2.69 -9.41
CA ALA A 38 -12.07 -1.26 -9.49
C ALA A 38 -12.95 -0.84 -8.32
N GLY A 39 -12.49 0.17 -7.59
CA GLY A 39 -13.17 0.69 -6.41
C GLY A 39 -14.55 1.20 -6.75
N ASP A 40 -15.51 0.88 -5.89
CA ASP A 40 -16.77 1.59 -5.85
C ASP A 40 -16.53 2.94 -5.18
N ASP A 41 -16.53 3.97 -6.02
CA ASP A 41 -16.51 5.38 -5.62
C ASP A 41 -17.77 5.70 -4.83
N SER A 42 -17.59 5.83 -3.51
CA SER A 42 -18.63 6.33 -2.60
C SER A 42 -18.90 7.80 -2.90
N LYS A 43 -19.99 8.06 -3.63
CA LYS A 43 -20.58 9.40 -3.80
C LYS A 43 -21.12 9.90 -2.46
N ASN A 44 -20.30 10.67 -1.73
CA ASN A 44 -20.79 11.50 -0.64
C ASN A 44 -21.07 12.91 -1.16
N ASN A 45 -22.35 13.24 -1.23
CA ASN A 45 -22.87 14.59 -1.35
C ASN A 45 -22.36 15.44 -0.18
N SER A 46 -21.39 16.31 -0.47
CA SER A 46 -20.99 17.35 0.46
C SER A 46 -21.49 18.70 -0.06
N ASN A 47 -22.62 19.14 0.48
CA ASN A 47 -22.86 20.56 0.74
C ASN A 47 -21.78 21.03 1.73
N VAL A 48 -20.61 21.40 1.22
CA VAL A 48 -19.54 21.99 2.03
C VAL A 48 -19.90 23.45 2.20
N HIS A 49 -20.52 23.74 3.34
CA HIS A 49 -20.41 25.05 3.95
C HIS A 49 -19.05 25.12 4.63
N ASP A 50 -18.28 26.12 4.21
CA ASP A 50 -16.99 26.51 4.76
C ASP A 50 -17.16 26.84 6.24
N SER A 51 -16.47 26.11 7.11
CA SER A 51 -16.22 26.55 8.47
C SER A 51 -15.17 25.63 9.11
N ASP A 52 -14.00 26.21 9.30
CA ASP A 52 -12.99 25.84 10.27
C ASP A 52 -13.57 25.17 11.52
N LYS A 53 -13.30 23.87 11.72
CA LYS A 53 -13.45 23.25 13.04
C LYS A 53 -12.65 21.97 13.20
N CYS A 54 -11.58 22.05 13.99
CA CYS A 54 -10.93 20.90 14.61
C CYS A 54 -11.80 20.42 15.78
N ASP A 55 -12.86 19.68 15.48
CA ASP A 55 -13.75 19.12 16.51
C ASP A 55 -13.20 17.79 17.03
N ASN A 56 -12.61 17.85 18.23
CA ASN A 56 -12.19 16.70 19.04
C ASN A 56 -13.42 16.01 19.66
N SER A 57 -14.19 15.29 18.84
CA SER A 57 -15.36 14.53 19.29
C SER A 57 -15.04 13.03 19.37
N LYS A 58 -14.78 12.57 20.59
CA LYS A 58 -14.86 11.18 21.09
C LYS A 58 -14.09 10.13 20.28
N ALA A 59 -12.87 9.86 20.73
CA ALA A 59 -12.12 8.65 20.45
C ALA A 59 -12.90 7.40 20.91
N THR A 60 -13.71 6.86 20.02
CA THR A 60 -14.30 5.52 20.18
C THR A 60 -13.20 4.50 19.88
N LYS A 61 -12.85 3.65 20.85
CA LYS A 61 -11.82 2.60 20.72
C LYS A 61 -12.15 1.65 19.56
N SER A 62 -11.61 1.95 18.40
CA SER A 62 -11.36 1.03 17.29
C SER A 62 -9.94 1.36 16.83
N THR A 63 -9.17 0.33 16.43
CA THR A 63 -7.75 0.41 16.00
C THR A 63 -7.38 1.77 15.41
N PRO A 64 -6.29 2.45 15.85
CA PRO A 64 -6.10 3.86 15.58
C PRO A 64 -5.80 4.09 14.09
N PHE A 65 -6.85 4.33 13.31
CA PHE A 65 -6.74 4.90 11.97
C PHE A 65 -6.50 6.39 12.13
N TYR A 66 -5.31 6.85 11.75
CA TYR A 66 -4.97 8.27 11.74
C TYR A 66 -5.58 8.90 10.49
N LYS A 67 -6.63 9.70 10.68
CA LYS A 67 -7.30 10.43 9.59
C LYS A 67 -6.62 11.77 9.35
N SER A 68 -6.28 12.06 8.11
CA SER A 68 -5.83 13.35 7.60
C SER A 68 -6.78 13.86 6.52
N ALA A 69 -6.67 15.12 6.14
CA ALA A 69 -7.35 15.66 4.95
C ALA A 69 -6.98 14.87 3.68
N THR A 70 -5.79 14.28 3.64
CA THR A 70 -5.23 13.57 2.46
C THR A 70 -5.51 12.06 2.46
N GLY A 71 -6.07 11.50 3.55
CA GLY A 71 -6.37 10.07 3.62
C GLY A 71 -6.29 9.48 5.04
N THR A 72 -6.46 8.15 5.12
CA THR A 72 -6.35 7.37 6.36
C THR A 72 -5.06 6.56 6.37
N TYR A 73 -4.34 6.61 7.49
CA TYR A 73 -3.08 5.90 7.72
C TYR A 73 -3.22 4.97 8.92
N ASN A 74 -2.79 3.72 8.77
CA ASN A 74 -3.09 2.67 9.76
C ASN A 74 -1.98 2.46 10.77
N TYR A 75 -0.76 2.88 10.44
CA TYR A 75 0.43 2.57 11.22
C TYR A 75 1.29 3.81 11.43
N ALA A 76 1.70 4.44 10.33
CA ALA A 76 2.52 5.64 10.37
C ALA A 76 2.39 6.42 9.06
N ALA A 77 2.86 7.66 9.06
CA ALA A 77 2.86 8.54 7.90
C ALA A 77 4.21 9.25 7.78
N VAL A 78 4.70 9.39 6.55
CA VAL A 78 5.88 10.21 6.21
C VAL A 78 5.44 11.23 5.18
N VAL A 79 5.73 12.50 5.44
CA VAL A 79 5.37 13.62 4.56
C VAL A 79 6.64 14.38 4.22
N ALA A 80 6.85 14.63 2.94
CA ALA A 80 7.98 15.39 2.41
C ALA A 80 7.52 16.27 1.23
N ASP A 81 8.38 17.17 0.81
CA ASP A 81 8.18 18.07 -0.33
C ASP A 81 8.10 17.37 -1.70
N SER A 82 8.59 16.13 -1.78
CA SER A 82 8.54 15.30 -2.97
C SER A 82 7.99 13.90 -2.67
N LYS A 83 7.21 13.38 -3.62
CA LYS A 83 6.63 12.03 -3.54
C LYS A 83 7.70 10.95 -3.30
N LYS A 84 8.84 11.05 -4.00
CA LYS A 84 9.94 10.08 -3.84
C LYS A 84 10.57 10.12 -2.45
N ALA A 85 10.77 11.29 -1.85
CA ALA A 85 11.31 11.38 -0.49
C ALA A 85 10.35 10.76 0.54
N SER A 86 9.04 11.02 0.42
CA SER A 86 8.04 10.38 1.28
C SER A 86 8.01 8.85 1.12
N GLU A 87 8.10 8.36 -0.12
CA GLU A 87 8.16 6.91 -0.41
C GLU A 87 9.41 6.26 0.18
N ILE A 88 10.58 6.90 0.08
CA ILE A 88 11.82 6.39 0.66
C ILE A 88 11.72 6.30 2.18
N GLY A 89 11.27 7.37 2.85
CA GLY A 89 11.09 7.33 4.30
C GLY A 89 10.04 6.30 4.75
N THR A 90 8.96 6.14 3.98
CA THR A 90 7.94 5.11 4.23
C THR A 90 8.53 3.71 4.06
N ASP A 91 9.42 3.50 3.09
CA ASP A 91 10.10 2.21 2.89
C ASP A 91 10.99 1.85 4.08
N ILE A 92 11.76 2.81 4.61
CA ILE A 92 12.58 2.61 5.81
C ILE A 92 11.72 2.21 7.00
N MET A 93 10.62 2.92 7.25
CA MET A 93 9.78 2.67 8.40
C MET A 93 8.96 1.38 8.27
N ALA A 94 8.24 1.22 7.15
CA ALA A 94 7.27 0.14 6.98
C ALA A 94 7.90 -1.18 6.52
N ARG A 95 8.96 -1.14 5.70
CA ARG A 95 9.56 -2.36 5.12
C ARG A 95 10.83 -2.78 5.81
N LYS A 96 11.66 -1.83 6.24
CA LYS A 96 12.95 -2.11 6.88
C LYS A 96 12.88 -2.09 8.41
N GLY A 97 11.70 -1.79 8.98
CA GLY A 97 11.49 -1.81 10.43
C GLY A 97 12.21 -0.69 11.18
N GLY A 98 12.56 0.41 10.49
CA GLY A 98 13.15 1.59 11.12
C GLY A 98 12.14 2.37 11.97
N ASN A 99 12.66 3.18 12.89
CA ASN A 99 11.83 4.06 13.72
C ASN A 99 11.49 5.38 12.99
N ALA A 100 10.77 6.28 13.66
CA ALA A 100 10.40 7.58 13.11
C ALA A 100 11.62 8.47 12.76
N VAL A 101 12.71 8.35 13.52
CA VAL A 101 13.96 9.10 13.29
C VAL A 101 14.68 8.57 12.05
N ASP A 102 14.77 7.25 11.88
CA ASP A 102 15.39 6.62 10.69
C ASP A 102 14.66 7.04 9.41
N ALA A 103 13.33 7.03 9.45
CA ALA A 103 12.48 7.47 8.35
C ALA A 103 12.70 8.95 8.02
N ALA A 104 12.81 9.81 9.04
CA ALA A 104 13.06 11.24 8.89
C ALA A 104 14.45 11.51 8.28
N VAL A 105 15.50 10.84 8.76
CA VAL A 105 16.86 10.98 8.21
C VAL A 105 16.91 10.56 6.74
N ALA A 106 16.29 9.43 6.40
CA ALA A 106 16.24 8.97 5.01
C ALA A 106 15.46 9.93 4.10
N ALA A 107 14.32 10.44 4.58
CA ALA A 107 13.52 11.41 3.83
C ALA A 107 14.25 12.74 3.63
N VAL A 108 14.89 13.29 4.67
CA VAL A 108 15.66 14.54 4.58
C VAL A 108 16.87 14.37 3.66
N PHE A 109 17.57 13.24 3.73
CA PHE A 109 18.67 12.94 2.82
C PHE A 109 18.20 12.85 1.36
N ALA A 110 17.07 12.17 1.11
CA ALA A 110 16.47 12.10 -0.21
C ALA A 110 16.02 13.49 -0.72
N THR A 111 15.39 14.30 0.14
CA THR A 111 15.02 15.69 -0.18
C THR A 111 16.26 16.53 -0.52
N GLY A 112 17.38 16.38 0.18
CA GLY A 112 18.62 17.08 -0.14
C GLY A 112 19.20 16.72 -1.52
N LEU A 113 18.91 15.52 -2.04
CA LEU A 113 19.28 15.12 -3.40
C LEU A 113 18.27 15.61 -4.44
N LEU A 114 16.98 15.52 -4.13
CA LEU A 114 15.90 15.88 -5.07
C LEU A 114 15.73 17.40 -5.19
N ASN A 115 15.95 18.13 -4.10
CA ASN A 115 15.76 19.57 -3.94
C ASN A 115 17.03 20.23 -3.36
N ALA A 116 18.17 19.99 -4.00
CA ALA A 116 19.50 20.44 -3.56
C ALA A 116 19.65 21.96 -3.38
N HIS A 117 18.82 22.75 -4.07
CA HIS A 117 18.80 24.21 -3.90
C HIS A 117 18.21 24.63 -2.53
N SER A 118 17.35 23.80 -1.92
CA SER A 118 16.65 24.14 -0.67
C SER A 118 17.24 23.45 0.55
N SER A 119 17.71 22.21 0.41
CA SER A 119 18.26 21.40 1.50
C SER A 119 19.47 20.60 1.01
N GLY A 120 20.36 20.22 1.91
CA GLY A 120 21.52 19.40 1.57
C GLY A 120 22.58 19.37 2.66
N ILE A 121 23.59 18.53 2.47
CA ILE A 121 24.67 18.28 3.43
C ILE A 121 25.56 19.50 3.71
N GLY A 122 25.60 20.47 2.79
CA GLY A 122 26.39 21.70 2.94
C GLY A 122 25.70 22.80 3.76
N GLY A 123 24.45 22.59 4.19
CA GLY A 123 23.67 23.52 4.99
C GLY A 123 23.53 23.07 6.44
N GLY A 124 22.33 23.27 7.00
CA GLY A 124 21.97 22.80 8.35
C GLY A 124 20.48 22.48 8.45
N SER A 125 20.13 21.65 9.44
CA SER A 125 18.75 21.22 9.69
C SER A 125 18.51 21.09 11.20
N PHE A 126 17.31 21.47 11.64
CA PHE A 126 16.85 21.24 13.00
C PHE A 126 15.81 20.13 13.00
N ILE A 127 15.95 19.18 13.92
CA ILE A 127 15.02 18.06 14.07
C ILE A 127 14.44 18.11 15.47
N VAL A 128 13.10 18.11 15.55
CA VAL A 128 12.36 17.97 16.80
C VAL A 128 11.84 16.54 16.87
N VAL A 129 12.21 15.83 17.93
CA VAL A 129 11.82 14.44 18.15
C VAL A 129 10.99 14.36 19.42
N TYR A 130 9.85 13.69 19.34
CA TYR A 130 9.08 13.27 20.50
C TYR A 130 9.30 11.79 20.74
N ASP A 131 9.77 11.45 21.94
CA ASP A 131 9.91 10.07 22.41
C ASP A 131 8.67 9.70 23.22
N SER A 132 7.77 8.95 22.61
CA SER A 132 6.52 8.52 23.27
C SER A 132 6.75 7.58 24.44
N GLU A 133 7.86 6.83 24.46
CA GLU A 133 8.17 5.92 25.57
C GLU A 133 8.58 6.72 26.81
N LYS A 134 9.30 7.83 26.62
CA LYS A 134 9.76 8.71 27.70
C LYS A 134 8.81 9.89 27.97
N ASN A 135 7.84 10.11 27.09
CA ASN A 135 6.93 11.24 27.08
C ASN A 135 7.68 12.59 27.13
N LYS A 136 8.63 12.76 26.21
CA LYS A 136 9.53 13.92 26.14
C LYS A 136 9.79 14.34 24.70
#